data_AF-A0A3N0BNB5-F1
#
_entry.id   AF-A0A3N0BNB5-F1
#
_cell.length_a   1.000
_cell.length_b   1.000
_cell.length_c   1.000
_cell.angle_alpha   90.00
_cell.angle_beta   90.00
_cell.angle_gamma   90.00
#
_symmetry.space_group_name_H-M   'P 1'
#
loop_
_entity.id
_entity.type
_entity.pdbx_description
1 polymer ?
#
loop_
_entity_poly.entity_id
_entity_poly.type
_entity_poly.pdbx_seq_one_letter_code
_entity_poly.pdbx_strand_id
1 'polypeptide(L)'
;MQRFLLILFAFLLSAEFIAAHQIPVKIDSNSVVKYQYRRYRVDSATLAKQTFVTDSIIRHTWVLPDSLLNKNALLDSVEKEFMFPSLDLLGWQKKYKDYKKKENPYQLGRSIPKGNVWLLGFIFIMLVVFAILKNAFSKQLFAIIESFYSNRILNNINKEDNLFSSWPFLLLFIQFGFILGMFFFLVAQYYDMYQAKDGFKFFFSISILIIIFYALKLIILRFLGYLFNIQRPVNEYISILYLSYFNASLLFIPLVIAFALSPLKYGVIYIGLAILLLVVIFAFQLLRAGITILSNNKFSKMHLFLYFCALEICPVLILIKTIGL
;
A
#
# COMPACT_ATOMS: atom_id res chain seq x y z
N MET A 1 27.46 -5.94 1.09
CA MET A 1 26.92 -4.62 0.67
C MET A 1 26.78 -4.46 -0.84
N GLN A 2 27.81 -4.71 -1.67
CA GLN A 2 27.70 -4.58 -3.14
C GLN A 2 26.60 -5.45 -3.79
N ARG A 3 26.36 -6.67 -3.29
CA ARG A 3 25.29 -7.54 -3.79
C ARG A 3 23.88 -6.98 -3.56
N PHE A 4 23.64 -6.27 -2.46
CA PHE A 4 22.34 -5.64 -2.16
C PHE A 4 22.11 -4.38 -3.01
N LEU A 5 23.18 -3.61 -3.26
CA LEU A 5 23.15 -2.42 -4.10
C LEU A 5 22.92 -2.80 -5.57
N LEU A 6 23.51 -3.90 -6.04
CA LEU A 6 23.25 -4.47 -7.37
C LEU A 6 21.82 -4.98 -7.52
N ILE A 7 21.22 -5.58 -6.49
CA ILE A 7 19.82 -6.02 -6.54
C ILE A 7 18.86 -4.82 -6.56
N LEU A 8 19.11 -3.80 -5.74
CA LEU A 8 18.28 -2.59 -5.70
C LEU A 8 18.42 -1.74 -6.99
N PHE A 9 19.64 -1.68 -7.56
CA PHE A 9 19.91 -0.97 -8.81
C PHE A 9 19.38 -1.74 -10.04
N ALA A 10 19.53 -3.07 -10.08
CA ALA A 10 18.93 -3.91 -11.12
C ALA A 10 17.39 -3.88 -11.07
N PHE A 11 16.80 -3.61 -9.90
CA PHE A 11 15.35 -3.50 -9.73
C PHE A 11 14.80 -2.10 -10.08
N LEU A 12 15.57 -1.03 -9.86
CA LEU A 12 15.25 0.31 -10.37
C LEU A 12 15.26 0.35 -11.90
N LEU A 13 16.17 -0.39 -12.54
CA LEU A 13 16.25 -0.53 -14.00
C LEU A 13 15.11 -1.37 -14.61
N SER A 14 14.52 -2.32 -13.85
CA SER A 14 13.37 -3.10 -14.32
C SER A 14 12.02 -2.37 -14.15
N ALA A 15 11.97 -1.30 -13.36
CA ALA A 15 10.78 -0.49 -13.16
C ALA A 15 10.40 0.37 -14.38
N GLU A 16 11.36 0.72 -15.24
CA GLU A 16 11.15 1.45 -16.50
C GLU A 16 10.34 0.63 -17.54
N PHE A 17 10.19 -0.69 -17.35
CA PHE A 17 9.54 -1.58 -18.33
C PHE A 17 8.04 -1.85 -18.08
N ILE A 18 7.41 -1.24 -17.07
CA ILE A 18 5.99 -1.48 -16.75
C ILE A 18 5.18 -0.19 -16.96
N ALA A 19 5.19 0.32 -18.18
CA ALA A 19 4.13 1.20 -18.66
C ALA A 19 2.85 0.35 -18.89
N ALA A 20 2.20 -0.07 -17.80
CA ALA A 20 0.90 -0.72 -17.87
C ALA A 20 -0.14 0.35 -18.22
N HIS A 21 -0.45 0.45 -19.51
CA HIS A 21 -1.67 1.11 -19.99
C HIS A 21 -2.86 0.59 -19.17
N GLN A 22 -3.57 1.49 -18.48
CA GLN A 22 -4.96 1.20 -18.15
C GLN A 22 -5.63 0.92 -19.49
N ILE A 23 -5.99 -0.34 -19.74
CA ILE A 23 -6.79 -0.67 -20.92
C ILE A 23 -8.11 0.07 -20.69
N PRO A 24 -8.42 1.12 -21.48
CA PRO A 24 -9.71 1.78 -21.34
C PRO A 24 -10.75 0.69 -21.56
N VAL A 25 -11.71 0.58 -20.64
CA VAL A 25 -12.87 -0.29 -20.84
C VAL A 25 -13.48 0.14 -22.16
N LYS A 26 -13.33 -0.68 -23.20
CA LYS A 26 -13.98 -0.44 -24.48
C LYS A 26 -15.47 -0.59 -24.23
N ILE A 27 -16.13 0.54 -24.01
CA ILE A 27 -17.58 0.57 -23.85
C ILE A 27 -18.12 0.29 -25.23
N ASP A 28 -18.50 -0.95 -25.50
CA ASP A 28 -19.22 -1.28 -26.72
C ASP A 28 -20.48 -0.41 -26.77
N SER A 29 -20.70 0.26 -27.91
CA SER A 29 -21.86 1.11 -28.18
C SER A 29 -23.18 0.35 -28.22
N ASN A 30 -23.14 -0.98 -28.12
CA ASN A 30 -24.31 -1.80 -28.09
C ASN A 30 -24.96 -1.68 -26.72
N SER A 31 -26.12 -1.04 -26.66
CA SER A 31 -26.99 -1.07 -25.50
C SER A 31 -27.30 -2.53 -25.18
N VAL A 32 -26.62 -3.09 -24.17
CA VAL A 32 -26.95 -4.42 -23.66
C VAL A 32 -28.36 -4.33 -23.10
N VAL A 33 -29.32 -4.91 -23.81
CA VAL A 33 -30.66 -5.14 -23.28
C VAL A 33 -30.45 -5.99 -22.04
N LYS A 34 -30.66 -5.39 -20.86
CA LYS A 34 -30.62 -6.14 -19.61
C LYS A 34 -31.72 -7.18 -19.68
N TYR A 35 -31.38 -8.42 -19.97
CA TYR A 35 -32.29 -9.55 -19.78
C TYR A 35 -32.60 -9.61 -18.29
N GLN A 36 -33.71 -8.99 -17.90
CA GLN A 36 -34.33 -9.34 -16.64
C GLN A 36 -34.74 -10.79 -16.79
N TYR A 37 -34.08 -11.69 -16.06
CA TYR A 37 -34.58 -13.04 -15.88
C TYR A 37 -35.93 -12.92 -15.17
N ARG A 38 -37.01 -12.76 -15.94
CA ARG A 38 -38.34 -13.07 -15.44
C ARG A 38 -38.27 -14.55 -15.12
N ARG A 39 -38.29 -14.88 -13.83
CA ARG A 39 -38.66 -16.24 -13.42
C ARG A 39 -40.05 -16.45 -13.96
N TYR A 40 -40.17 -17.07 -15.13
CA TYR A 40 -41.44 -17.51 -15.64
C TYR A 40 -41.94 -18.53 -14.62
N ARG A 41 -42.97 -18.15 -13.86
CA ARG A 41 -43.73 -19.10 -13.07
C ARG A 41 -44.43 -19.98 -14.09
N VAL A 42 -43.92 -21.19 -14.25
CA VAL A 42 -44.49 -22.21 -15.15
C VAL A 42 -45.94 -22.40 -14.72
N ASP A 43 -46.87 -22.33 -15.68
CA ASP A 43 -48.28 -22.55 -15.41
C ASP A 43 -48.48 -23.97 -14.85
N SER A 44 -49.48 -24.17 -14.01
CA SER A 44 -49.75 -25.46 -13.35
C SER A 44 -49.93 -26.58 -14.37
N ALA A 45 -50.56 -26.30 -15.51
CA ALA A 45 -50.73 -27.24 -16.61
C ALA A 45 -49.40 -27.65 -17.25
N THR A 46 -48.50 -26.68 -17.48
CA THR A 46 -47.16 -26.96 -18.02
C THR A 46 -46.29 -27.70 -17.02
N LEU A 47 -46.41 -27.41 -15.73
CA LEU A 47 -45.70 -28.10 -14.66
C LEU A 47 -46.19 -29.55 -14.54
N ALA A 48 -47.51 -29.77 -14.56
CA ALA A 48 -48.12 -31.11 -14.55
C ALA A 48 -47.70 -31.95 -15.77
N LYS A 49 -47.61 -31.34 -16.94
CA LYS A 49 -47.11 -32.01 -18.16
C LYS A 49 -45.62 -32.35 -18.01
N GLN A 50 -44.82 -31.44 -17.45
CA GLN A 50 -43.41 -31.68 -17.22
C GLN A 50 -43.21 -32.81 -16.19
N THR A 51 -43.96 -32.84 -15.09
CA THR A 51 -43.91 -33.93 -14.10
C THR A 51 -44.35 -35.26 -14.72
N PHE A 52 -45.40 -35.27 -15.56
CA PHE A 52 -45.83 -36.48 -16.27
C PHE A 52 -44.76 -37.00 -17.24
N VAL A 53 -44.09 -36.10 -17.98
CA VAL A 53 -42.99 -36.46 -18.89
C VAL A 53 -41.76 -36.93 -18.11
N THR A 54 -41.40 -36.27 -17.01
CA THR A 54 -40.29 -36.74 -16.17
C THR A 54 -40.61 -38.08 -15.52
N ASP A 55 -41.83 -38.30 -15.04
CA ASP A 55 -42.25 -39.56 -14.44
C ASP A 55 -42.25 -40.72 -15.46
N SER A 56 -42.64 -40.44 -16.70
CA SER A 56 -42.59 -41.44 -17.79
C SER A 56 -41.16 -41.74 -18.24
N ILE A 57 -40.29 -40.73 -18.33
CA ILE A 57 -38.86 -40.92 -18.62
C ILE A 57 -38.21 -41.69 -17.46
N ILE A 58 -38.42 -41.29 -16.20
CA ILE A 58 -37.87 -41.96 -15.02
C ILE A 58 -38.35 -43.41 -14.95
N ARG A 59 -39.62 -43.70 -15.27
CA ARG A 59 -40.15 -45.08 -15.39
C ARG A 59 -39.48 -45.89 -16.51
N HIS A 60 -39.07 -45.26 -17.60
CA HIS A 60 -38.45 -45.94 -18.74
C HIS A 60 -36.92 -46.00 -18.70
N THR A 61 -36.25 -45.09 -17.98
CA THR A 61 -34.78 -44.98 -17.98
C THR A 61 -34.10 -45.81 -16.90
N TRP A 62 -34.83 -46.35 -15.92
CA TRP A 62 -34.25 -47.14 -14.84
C TRP A 62 -34.82 -48.55 -14.79
N VAL A 63 -34.39 -49.38 -15.75
CA VAL A 63 -34.34 -50.84 -15.58
C VAL A 63 -32.87 -51.24 -15.49
N LEU A 64 -32.16 -50.65 -14.54
CA LEU A 64 -30.88 -51.16 -14.08
C LEU A 64 -31.11 -51.63 -12.63
N PRO A 65 -30.90 -52.91 -12.30
CA PRO A 65 -30.98 -53.34 -10.92
C PRO A 65 -30.00 -52.51 -10.07
N ASP A 66 -30.38 -52.14 -8.84
CA ASP A 66 -29.58 -51.31 -7.93
C ASP A 66 -28.17 -51.86 -7.66
N SER A 67 -27.92 -53.14 -7.97
CA SER A 67 -26.61 -53.78 -7.91
C SER A 67 -25.65 -53.37 -9.03
N LEU A 68 -26.14 -52.89 -10.18
CA LEU A 68 -25.33 -52.40 -11.31
C LEU A 68 -25.08 -50.88 -11.25
N LEU A 69 -25.81 -50.17 -10.39
CA LEU A 69 -25.55 -48.77 -10.06
C LEU A 69 -24.34 -48.69 -9.13
N ASN A 70 -23.22 -48.21 -9.65
CA ASN A 70 -22.09 -47.85 -8.79
C ASN A 70 -22.52 -46.67 -7.90
N LYS A 71 -22.90 -46.99 -6.65
CA LYS A 71 -23.32 -46.00 -5.64
C LYS A 71 -22.27 -44.92 -5.40
N ASN A 72 -21.01 -45.24 -5.69
CA ASN A 72 -19.89 -44.35 -5.49
C ASN A 72 -19.50 -43.60 -6.76
N ALA A 73 -20.16 -43.80 -7.92
CA ALA A 73 -19.74 -43.16 -9.17
C ALA A 73 -19.65 -41.62 -9.11
N LEU A 74 -20.53 -40.99 -8.31
CA LEU A 74 -20.46 -39.55 -8.03
C LEU A 74 -19.29 -39.21 -7.11
N LEU A 75 -19.07 -40.00 -6.07
CA LEU A 75 -17.94 -39.82 -5.15
C LEU A 75 -16.60 -40.07 -5.86
N ASP A 76 -16.50 -41.09 -6.70
CA ASP A 76 -15.34 -41.40 -7.55
C ASP A 76 -15.08 -40.28 -8.56
N SER A 77 -16.12 -39.69 -9.16
CA SER A 77 -15.95 -38.53 -10.04
C SER A 77 -15.47 -37.29 -9.29
N VAL A 78 -15.98 -37.06 -8.07
CA VAL A 78 -15.55 -35.95 -7.21
C VAL A 78 -14.12 -36.18 -6.72
N GLU A 79 -13.80 -37.40 -6.27
CA GLU A 79 -12.47 -37.78 -5.83
C GLU A 79 -11.46 -37.59 -6.97
N LYS A 80 -11.77 -38.11 -8.16
CA LYS A 80 -10.92 -37.94 -9.35
C LYS A 80 -10.76 -36.48 -9.79
N GLU A 81 -11.75 -35.63 -9.54
CA GLU A 81 -11.72 -34.23 -9.96
C GLU A 81 -11.02 -33.32 -8.95
N PHE A 82 -11.20 -33.58 -7.66
CA PHE A 82 -10.79 -32.69 -6.56
C PHE A 82 -9.65 -33.24 -5.70
N MET A 83 -9.38 -34.55 -5.67
CA MET A 83 -8.25 -35.11 -4.93
C MET A 83 -7.00 -35.16 -5.80
N PHE A 84 -6.00 -34.36 -5.41
CA PHE A 84 -4.67 -34.40 -5.97
C PHE A 84 -3.79 -35.23 -5.03
N PRO A 85 -3.34 -36.43 -5.41
CA PRO A 85 -2.55 -37.31 -4.54
C PRO A 85 -1.18 -36.71 -4.17
N SER A 86 -0.72 -35.71 -4.93
CA SER A 86 0.47 -34.91 -4.65
C SER A 86 0.22 -33.43 -4.97
N LEU A 87 0.97 -32.53 -4.33
CA LEU A 87 0.93 -31.08 -4.56
C LEU A 87 1.61 -30.71 -5.90
N ASP A 88 1.06 -31.16 -7.03
CA ASP A 88 1.52 -30.77 -8.37
C ASP A 88 0.83 -29.49 -8.86
N LEU A 89 1.42 -28.35 -8.50
CA LEU A 89 0.95 -27.02 -8.91
C LEU A 89 0.93 -26.84 -10.43
N LEU A 90 1.82 -27.52 -11.16
CA LEU A 90 1.95 -27.38 -12.61
C LEU A 90 0.84 -28.14 -13.34
N GLY A 91 0.56 -29.37 -12.90
CA GLY A 91 -0.56 -30.18 -13.38
C GLY A 91 -1.91 -29.50 -13.11
N TRP A 92 -2.08 -28.92 -11.91
CA TRP A 92 -3.25 -28.13 -11.55
C TRP A 92 -3.42 -26.93 -12.49
N GLN A 93 -2.38 -26.12 -12.70
CA GLN A 93 -2.43 -24.97 -13.58
C GLN A 93 -2.80 -25.36 -15.02
N LYS A 94 -2.25 -26.47 -15.54
CA LYS A 94 -2.52 -26.96 -16.90
C LYS A 94 -3.98 -27.40 -17.07
N LYS A 95 -4.54 -28.14 -16.09
CA LYS A 95 -5.94 -28.60 -16.09
C LYS A 95 -6.93 -27.43 -16.07
N TYR A 96 -6.67 -26.43 -15.24
CA TYR A 96 -7.60 -25.30 -15.04
C TYR A 96 -7.36 -24.10 -15.96
N LYS A 97 -6.31 -24.14 -16.80
CA LYS A 97 -5.97 -23.07 -17.75
C LYS A 97 -7.12 -22.73 -18.71
N ASP A 98 -7.83 -23.74 -19.17
CA ASP A 98 -8.87 -23.60 -20.19
C ASP A 98 -10.23 -23.23 -19.61
N TYR A 99 -10.50 -23.60 -18.35
CA TYR A 99 -11.67 -23.15 -17.60
C TYR A 99 -11.66 -21.65 -17.35
N LYS A 100 -10.47 -21.05 -17.21
CA LYS A 100 -10.30 -19.60 -17.03
C LYS A 100 -10.60 -18.78 -18.30
N LYS A 101 -10.73 -19.43 -19.46
CA LYS A 101 -10.80 -18.77 -20.79
C LYS A 101 -12.17 -18.80 -21.48
N LYS A 102 -13.18 -19.51 -20.96
CA LYS A 102 -14.55 -19.37 -21.48
C LYS A 102 -15.16 -18.08 -20.93
N GLU A 103 -14.74 -16.95 -21.50
CA GLU A 103 -15.53 -15.73 -21.41
C GLU A 103 -16.92 -16.06 -21.96
N ASN A 104 -17.97 -15.80 -21.18
CA ASN A 104 -19.33 -16.02 -21.64
C ASN A 104 -19.52 -15.18 -22.92
N PRO A 105 -19.92 -15.77 -24.06
CA PRO A 105 -20.03 -15.04 -25.33
C PRO A 105 -20.99 -13.84 -25.25
N TYR A 106 -21.87 -13.83 -24.25
CA TYR A 106 -22.83 -12.75 -24.01
C TYR A 106 -22.36 -11.71 -22.97
N GLN A 107 -21.17 -11.89 -22.36
CA GLN A 107 -20.55 -11.01 -21.34
C GLN A 107 -21.59 -10.30 -20.43
N LEU A 108 -22.53 -11.09 -19.89
CA LEU A 108 -23.70 -10.56 -19.16
C LEU A 108 -23.33 -9.88 -17.83
N GLY A 109 -22.07 -10.02 -17.39
CA GLY A 109 -21.52 -9.37 -16.21
C GLY A 109 -20.82 -8.06 -16.59
N ARG A 110 -21.03 -7.01 -15.79
CA ARG A 110 -20.21 -5.80 -15.89
C ARG A 110 -18.75 -6.16 -15.59
N SER A 111 -17.82 -5.74 -16.45
CA SER A 111 -16.40 -5.87 -16.16
C SER A 111 -16.09 -5.10 -14.86
N ILE A 112 -15.68 -5.82 -13.81
CA ILE A 112 -15.18 -5.19 -12.59
C ILE A 112 -13.88 -4.48 -13.00
N PRO A 113 -13.75 -3.16 -12.76
CA PRO A 113 -12.50 -2.46 -13.06
C PRO A 113 -11.39 -3.16 -12.28
N LYS A 114 -10.41 -3.71 -13.00
CA LYS A 114 -9.26 -4.35 -12.37
C LYS A 114 -8.46 -3.24 -11.69
N GLY A 115 -8.19 -3.41 -10.39
CA GLY A 115 -7.33 -2.50 -9.64
C GLY A 115 -5.93 -2.42 -10.27
N ASN A 116 -5.23 -1.31 -10.02
CA ASN A 116 -3.87 -1.12 -10.51
C ASN A 116 -2.93 -2.20 -9.93
N VAL A 117 -2.57 -3.20 -10.74
CA VAL A 117 -1.73 -4.34 -10.31
C VAL A 117 -0.36 -3.86 -9.83
N TRP A 118 0.17 -2.79 -10.41
CA TRP A 118 1.43 -2.18 -10.02
C TRP A 118 1.39 -1.64 -8.58
N LEU A 119 0.24 -1.14 -8.11
CA LEU A 119 0.05 -0.59 -6.77
C LEU A 119 0.32 -1.68 -5.71
N LEU A 120 -0.25 -2.86 -5.95
CA LEU A 120 -0.14 -4.01 -5.05
C LEU A 120 1.28 -4.57 -5.06
N GLY A 121 1.92 -4.62 -6.22
CA GLY A 121 3.34 -4.96 -6.36
C GLY A 121 4.25 -4.00 -5.57
N PHE A 122 4.00 -2.70 -5.68
CA PHE A 122 4.78 -1.68 -4.98
C PHE A 122 4.64 -1.77 -3.45
N ILE A 123 3.42 -1.96 -2.94
CA ILE A 123 3.17 -2.15 -1.50
C ILE A 123 3.90 -3.39 -0.98
N PHE A 124 3.89 -4.49 -1.74
CA PHE A 124 4.62 -5.70 -1.37
C PHE A 124 6.12 -5.44 -1.29
N ILE A 125 6.70 -4.73 -2.26
CA ILE A 125 8.12 -4.33 -2.25
C ILE A 125 8.44 -3.48 -1.02
N MET A 126 7.60 -2.49 -0.70
CA MET A 126 7.78 -1.64 0.48
C MET A 126 7.76 -2.46 1.78
N LEU A 127 6.88 -3.47 1.89
CA LEU A 127 6.86 -4.38 3.03
C LEU A 127 8.13 -5.23 3.13
N VAL A 128 8.63 -5.74 2.00
CA VAL A 128 9.87 -6.51 1.95
C VAL A 128 11.06 -5.64 2.37
N VAL A 129 11.16 -4.42 1.86
CA VAL A 129 12.20 -3.46 2.24
C VAL A 129 12.13 -3.17 3.74
N PHE A 130 10.93 -2.93 4.28
CA PHE A 130 10.72 -2.74 5.72
C PHE A 130 11.13 -3.98 6.53
N ALA A 131 10.81 -5.19 6.07
CA ALA A 131 11.21 -6.43 6.74
C ALA A 131 12.73 -6.64 6.74
N ILE A 132 13.40 -6.32 5.63
CA ILE A 132 14.87 -6.36 5.52
C ILE A 132 15.49 -5.35 6.49
N LEU A 133 14.96 -4.12 6.54
CA LEU A 133 15.42 -3.08 7.46
C LEU A 133 15.22 -3.50 8.92
N LYS A 134 14.06 -4.08 9.24
CA LYS A 134 13.76 -4.67 10.56
C LYS A 134 14.78 -5.71 10.97
N ASN A 135 15.14 -6.62 10.07
CA ASN A 135 16.07 -7.69 10.36
C ASN A 135 17.52 -7.19 10.49
N ALA A 136 17.95 -6.33 9.56
CA ALA A 136 19.31 -5.82 9.51
C ALA A 136 19.63 -4.85 10.66
N PHE A 137 18.64 -4.10 11.16
CA PHE A 137 18.86 -3.01 12.12
C PHE A 137 17.96 -3.12 13.36
N SER A 138 17.53 -4.34 13.74
CA SER A 138 16.58 -4.59 14.84
C SER A 138 16.93 -3.86 16.15
N LYS A 139 18.20 -3.87 16.56
CA LYS A 139 18.69 -3.19 17.78
C LYS A 139 18.55 -1.67 17.68
N GLN A 140 18.89 -1.10 16.52
CA GLN A 140 18.79 0.34 16.27
C GLN A 140 17.33 0.77 16.22
N LEU A 141 16.45 -0.03 15.60
CA LEU A 141 15.02 0.24 15.52
C LEU A 141 14.33 0.18 16.89
N PHE A 142 14.71 -0.78 17.73
CA PHE A 142 14.19 -0.87 19.09
C PHE A 142 14.67 0.32 19.94
N ALA A 143 15.96 0.66 19.86
CA ALA A 143 16.52 1.84 20.52
C ALA A 143 15.87 3.15 20.03
N ILE A 144 15.54 3.24 18.74
CA ILE A 144 14.79 4.35 18.12
C ILE A 144 13.38 4.43 18.72
N ILE A 145 12.61 3.36 18.72
CA ILE A 145 11.24 3.33 19.28
C ILE A 145 11.27 3.68 20.78
N GLU A 146 12.22 3.12 21.53
CA GLU A 146 12.36 3.38 22.97
C GLU A 146 12.86 4.81 23.25
N SER A 147 13.73 5.34 22.38
CA SER A 147 14.13 6.74 22.43
C SER A 147 12.99 7.68 22.08
N PHE A 148 11.95 7.25 21.37
CA PHE A 148 10.74 8.05 21.16
C PHE A 148 10.04 8.35 22.50
N TYR A 149 10.05 7.39 23.42
CA TYR A 149 9.43 7.51 24.74
C TYR A 149 10.38 8.04 25.83
N SER A 150 11.70 7.99 25.63
CA SER A 150 12.67 8.40 26.66
C SER A 150 13.80 9.31 26.14
N ASN A 151 13.97 10.48 26.77
CA ASN A 151 15.02 11.45 26.42
C ASN A 151 16.44 11.01 26.84
N ARG A 152 16.54 10.11 27.84
CA ARG A 152 17.82 9.65 28.39
C ARG A 152 18.59 8.73 27.41
N ILE A 153 17.88 7.94 26.61
CA ILE A 153 18.47 7.04 25.61
C ILE A 153 18.93 7.82 24.38
N LEU A 154 18.19 8.88 24.00
CA LEU A 154 18.56 9.77 22.90
C LEU A 154 19.94 10.43 23.11
N ASN A 155 20.25 10.84 24.35
CA ASN A 155 21.55 11.40 24.71
C ASN A 155 22.70 10.39 24.70
N ASN A 156 22.41 9.10 24.91
CA ASN A 156 23.42 8.05 24.79
C ASN A 156 23.68 7.69 23.32
N ILE A 157 22.63 7.67 22.48
CA ILE A 157 22.75 7.42 21.03
C ILE A 157 23.47 8.59 20.33
N ASN A 158 23.22 9.84 20.74
CA ASN A 158 23.93 11.02 20.21
C ASN A 158 25.42 11.09 20.63
N LYS A 159 25.84 10.39 21.69
CA LYS A 159 27.27 10.27 22.08
C LYS A 159 28.01 9.20 21.28
N GLU A 160 27.28 8.22 20.76
CA GLU A 160 27.78 7.26 19.78
C GLU A 160 27.66 7.88 18.38
N ASP A 161 28.51 8.86 18.08
CA ASP A 161 28.57 9.68 16.85
C ASP A 161 28.54 8.89 15.51
N ASN A 162 28.61 7.55 15.56
CA ASN A 162 28.65 6.66 14.41
C ASN A 162 27.30 6.03 14.02
N LEU A 163 26.22 6.17 14.81
CA LEU A 163 24.94 5.54 14.46
C LEU A 163 24.17 6.33 13.38
N PHE A 164 24.27 7.67 13.36
CA PHE A 164 23.55 8.52 12.40
C PHE A 164 24.31 8.78 11.10
N SER A 165 25.59 8.41 11.00
CA SER A 165 26.35 8.39 9.73
C SER A 165 26.02 7.15 8.86
N SER A 166 25.00 6.39 9.23
CA SER A 166 24.79 5.06 8.71
C SER A 166 23.83 5.07 7.50
N TRP A 167 24.23 4.37 6.43
CA TRP A 167 23.41 3.94 5.30
C TRP A 167 21.95 3.49 5.59
N PRO A 168 21.62 2.85 6.73
CA PRO A 168 20.26 2.46 7.08
C PRO A 168 19.32 3.64 7.26
N PHE A 169 19.84 4.76 7.76
CA PHE A 169 19.07 5.97 7.95
C PHE A 169 18.61 6.55 6.60
N LEU A 170 19.52 6.56 5.62
CA LEU A 170 19.22 6.98 4.25
C LEU A 170 18.17 6.07 3.61
N LEU A 171 18.27 4.75 3.81
CA LEU A 171 17.27 3.80 3.32
C LEU A 171 15.88 4.01 3.98
N LEU A 172 15.84 4.29 5.28
CA LEU A 172 14.60 4.60 5.99
C LEU A 172 13.98 5.92 5.53
N PHE A 173 14.81 6.93 5.24
CA PHE A 173 14.36 8.19 4.69
C PHE A 173 13.74 8.03 3.29
N ILE A 174 14.37 7.24 2.42
CA ILE A 174 13.82 6.90 1.10
C ILE A 174 12.50 6.13 1.25
N GLN A 175 12.45 5.13 2.13
CA GLN A 175 11.25 4.35 2.44
C GLN A 175 10.11 5.26 2.89
N PHE A 176 10.37 6.19 3.81
CA PHE A 176 9.41 7.19 4.27
C PHE A 176 8.86 8.04 3.12
N GLY A 177 9.75 8.53 2.24
CA GLY A 177 9.35 9.33 1.08
C GLY A 177 8.44 8.59 0.11
N PHE A 178 8.72 7.31 -0.16
CA PHE A 178 7.85 6.46 -1.00
C PHE A 178 6.52 6.14 -0.34
N ILE A 179 6.47 5.91 0.98
CA ILE A 179 5.21 5.66 1.70
C ILE A 179 4.33 6.92 1.69
N LEU A 180 4.90 8.10 1.95
CA LEU A 180 4.18 9.35 1.84
C LEU A 180 3.73 9.62 0.40
N GLY A 181 4.59 9.37 -0.59
CA GLY A 181 4.22 9.52 -2.00
C GLY A 181 3.09 8.59 -2.41
N MET A 182 3.07 7.35 -1.90
CA MET A 182 1.95 6.41 -2.09
C MET A 182 0.67 6.96 -1.45
N PHE A 183 0.75 7.49 -0.23
CA PHE A 183 -0.39 8.12 0.42
C PHE A 183 -0.97 9.26 -0.43
N PHE A 184 -0.15 10.21 -0.88
CA PHE A 184 -0.60 11.30 -1.74
C PHE A 184 -1.15 10.81 -3.09
N PHE A 185 -0.57 9.77 -3.67
CA PHE A 185 -1.10 9.14 -4.88
C PHE A 185 -2.52 8.57 -4.65
N LEU A 186 -2.75 7.87 -3.55
CA LEU A 186 -4.09 7.36 -3.20
C LEU A 186 -5.09 8.49 -2.94
N VAL A 187 -4.67 9.59 -2.32
CA VAL A 187 -5.50 10.77 -2.12
C VAL A 187 -5.87 11.40 -3.47
N ALA A 188 -4.91 11.57 -4.38
CA ALA A 188 -5.18 12.10 -5.72
C ALA A 188 -6.12 11.20 -6.53
N GLN A 189 -6.02 9.88 -6.35
CA GLN A 189 -6.95 8.92 -6.94
C GLN A 189 -8.37 9.03 -6.34
N TYR A 190 -8.48 9.33 -5.04
CA TYR A 190 -9.75 9.54 -4.37
C TYR A 190 -10.48 10.80 -4.85
N TYR A 191 -9.75 11.90 -5.09
CA TYR A 191 -10.31 13.15 -5.63
C TYR A 191 -10.47 13.16 -7.17
N ASP A 192 -10.21 12.03 -7.84
CA ASP A 192 -10.27 11.88 -9.31
C ASP A 192 -9.45 12.93 -10.07
N MET A 193 -8.27 13.28 -9.53
CA MET A 193 -7.40 14.28 -10.13
C MET A 193 -6.87 13.80 -11.48
N TYR A 194 -6.81 14.69 -12.48
CA TYR A 194 -6.36 14.34 -13.84
C TYR A 194 -4.97 13.68 -13.85
N GLN A 195 -4.08 14.15 -12.98
CA GLN A 195 -2.71 13.67 -12.86
C GLN A 195 -2.63 12.21 -12.34
N ALA A 196 -3.66 11.72 -11.63
CA ALA A 196 -3.71 10.34 -11.18
C ALA A 196 -3.88 9.34 -12.35
N LYS A 197 -4.28 9.80 -13.54
CA LYS A 197 -4.40 8.98 -14.76
C LYS A 197 -3.06 8.45 -15.26
N ASP A 198 -1.98 9.19 -15.00
CA ASP A 198 -0.61 8.76 -15.34
C ASP A 198 -0.08 7.66 -14.40
N GLY A 199 -0.85 7.31 -13.35
CA GLY A 199 -0.61 6.17 -12.47
C GLY A 199 0.80 6.13 -11.89
N PHE A 200 1.64 5.24 -12.43
CA PHE A 200 3.01 5.00 -11.97
C PHE A 200 3.91 6.24 -12.10
N LYS A 201 3.82 6.99 -13.20
CA LYS A 201 4.67 8.17 -13.43
C LYS A 201 4.39 9.27 -12.40
N PHE A 202 3.12 9.52 -12.14
CA PHE A 202 2.68 10.51 -11.17
C PHE A 202 3.10 10.13 -9.75
N PHE A 203 2.91 8.85 -9.37
CA PHE A 203 3.38 8.32 -8.10
C PHE A 203 4.90 8.53 -7.90
N PHE A 204 5.72 8.18 -8.90
CA PHE A 204 7.17 8.31 -8.81
C PHE A 204 7.60 9.77 -8.75
N SER A 205 6.98 10.64 -9.56
CA SER A 205 7.23 12.08 -9.56
C SER A 205 6.91 12.72 -8.19
N ILE A 206 5.77 12.39 -7.59
CA ILE A 206 5.40 12.89 -6.25
C ILE A 206 6.38 12.39 -5.19
N SER A 207 6.71 11.10 -5.23
CA SER A 207 7.62 10.49 -4.24
C SER A 207 8.99 11.16 -4.28
N ILE A 208 9.54 11.39 -5.48
CA ILE A 208 10.81 12.09 -5.66
C ILE A 208 10.73 13.53 -5.16
N LEU A 209 9.66 14.25 -5.51
CA LEU A 209 9.45 15.64 -5.06
C LEU A 209 9.48 15.72 -3.53
N ILE A 210 8.77 14.82 -2.84
CA ILE A 210 8.74 14.72 -1.38
C ILE A 210 10.15 14.46 -0.84
N ILE A 211 10.86 13.46 -1.38
CA ILE A 211 12.22 13.10 -0.94
C ILE A 211 13.17 14.30 -1.09
N ILE A 212 13.19 14.94 -2.25
CA ILE A 212 14.05 16.11 -2.53
C ILE A 212 13.74 17.23 -1.55
N PHE A 213 12.46 17.51 -1.33
CA PHE A 213 12.03 18.61 -0.51
C PHE A 213 12.39 18.42 0.97
N TYR A 214 12.19 17.22 1.52
CA TYR A 214 12.65 16.89 2.87
C TYR A 214 14.18 16.81 2.97
N ALA A 215 14.89 16.37 1.92
CA ALA A 215 16.35 16.37 1.88
C ALA A 215 16.91 17.79 1.89
N LEU A 216 16.31 18.69 1.10
CA LEU A 216 16.66 20.11 1.05
C LEU A 216 16.48 20.76 2.44
N LYS A 217 15.37 20.45 3.14
CA LYS A 217 15.16 20.87 4.53
C LYS A 217 16.32 20.46 5.44
N LEU A 218 16.77 19.22 5.36
CA LEU A 218 17.90 18.70 6.17
C LEU A 218 19.22 19.41 5.85
N ILE A 219 19.47 19.68 4.57
CA ILE A 219 20.67 20.40 4.11
C ILE A 219 20.66 21.84 4.63
N ILE A 220 19.53 22.54 4.51
CA ILE A 220 19.37 23.92 5.03
C ILE A 220 19.63 23.93 6.53
N LEU A 221 19.02 23.02 7.29
CA LEU A 221 19.24 22.92 8.74
C LEU A 221 20.72 22.76 9.11
N ARG A 222 21.44 21.87 8.40
CA ARG A 222 22.87 21.65 8.61
C ARG A 222 23.70 22.87 8.23
N PHE A 223 23.33 23.57 7.16
CA PHE A 223 23.98 24.81 6.74
C PHE A 223 23.78 25.94 7.75
N LEU A 224 22.58 26.12 8.30
CA LEU A 224 22.33 27.09 9.38
C LEU A 224 23.16 26.74 10.63
N GLY A 225 23.25 25.46 10.99
CA GLY A 225 24.07 25.02 12.12
C GLY A 225 25.55 25.36 11.96
N TYR A 226 26.06 25.29 10.73
CA TYR A 226 27.42 25.70 10.38
C TYR A 226 27.59 27.22 10.44
N LEU A 227 26.67 27.98 9.82
CA LEU A 227 26.74 29.45 9.74
C LEU A 227 26.70 30.12 11.12
N PHE A 228 25.86 29.62 12.03
CA PHE A 228 25.69 30.18 13.37
C PHE A 228 26.59 29.53 14.42
N ASN A 229 27.49 28.63 14.02
CA ASN A 229 28.41 27.90 14.91
C ASN A 229 27.72 27.18 16.09
N ILE A 230 26.49 26.72 15.88
CA ILE A 230 25.64 26.00 16.85
C ILE A 230 25.43 24.54 16.43
N GLN A 231 26.52 23.87 16.03
CA GLN A 231 26.48 22.54 15.42
C GLN A 231 25.93 21.47 16.38
N ARG A 232 26.25 21.55 17.68
CA ARG A 232 25.77 20.60 18.70
C ARG A 232 24.24 20.54 18.82
N PRO A 233 23.52 21.66 19.11
CA PRO A 233 22.06 21.62 19.21
C PRO A 233 21.37 21.32 17.87
N VAL A 234 21.98 21.71 16.74
CA VAL A 234 21.42 21.40 15.41
C VAL A 234 21.53 19.91 15.08
N ASN A 235 22.65 19.26 15.40
CA ASN A 235 22.79 17.81 15.20
C ASN A 235 21.82 17.02 16.08
N GLU A 236 21.61 17.44 17.32
CA GLU A 236 20.62 16.84 18.22
C GLU A 236 19.19 16.96 17.65
N TYR A 237 18.85 18.13 17.09
CA TYR A 237 17.57 18.33 16.41
C TYR A 237 17.43 17.49 15.13
N ILE A 238 18.49 17.36 14.33
CA ILE A 238 18.50 16.50 13.14
C ILE A 238 18.27 15.03 13.53
N SER A 239 18.88 14.55 14.63
CA SER A 239 18.62 13.20 15.17
C SER A 239 17.15 13.01 15.57
N ILE A 240 16.52 14.03 16.16
CA ILE A 240 15.08 14.00 16.50
C ILE A 240 14.21 13.96 15.24
N LEU A 241 14.54 14.75 14.21
CA LEU A 241 13.85 14.74 12.91
C LEU A 241 13.90 13.36 12.26
N TYR A 242 15.09 12.78 12.24
CA TYR A 242 15.36 11.45 11.72
C TYR A 242 14.54 10.37 12.42
N LEU A 243 14.47 10.45 13.75
CA LEU A 243 13.63 9.59 14.55
C LEU A 243 12.14 9.78 14.23
N SER A 244 11.69 11.01 14.02
CA SER A 244 10.30 11.31 13.66
C SER A 244 9.91 10.72 12.31
N TYR A 245 10.74 10.89 11.26
CA TYR A 245 10.48 10.32 9.93
C TYR A 245 10.38 8.79 9.97
N PHE A 246 11.21 8.15 10.80
CA PHE A 246 11.11 6.70 11.00
C PHE A 246 9.76 6.29 11.62
N ASN A 247 9.36 6.95 12.72
CA ASN A 247 8.09 6.64 13.39
C ASN A 247 6.89 6.95 12.50
N ALA A 248 6.94 8.04 11.74
CA ALA A 248 5.94 8.37 10.74
C ALA A 248 5.87 7.28 9.66
N SER A 249 7.01 6.84 9.11
CA SER A 249 7.05 5.73 8.15
C SER A 249 6.39 4.47 8.71
N LEU A 250 6.69 4.10 9.96
CA LEU A 250 6.15 2.91 10.60
C LEU A 250 4.62 2.97 10.76
N LEU A 251 4.10 4.14 11.16
CA LEU A 251 2.68 4.36 11.38
C LEU A 251 1.90 4.51 10.07
N PHE A 252 2.50 5.09 9.03
CA PHE A 252 1.86 5.26 7.72
C PHE A 252 1.80 3.97 6.89
N ILE A 253 2.70 2.99 7.09
CA ILE A 253 2.64 1.69 6.38
C ILE A 253 1.27 1.00 6.51
N PRO A 254 0.77 0.68 7.72
CA PRO A 254 -0.51 -0.02 7.86
C PRO A 254 -1.68 0.82 7.34
N LEU A 255 -1.60 2.14 7.47
CA LEU A 255 -2.59 3.08 6.95
C LEU A 255 -2.66 3.04 5.41
N VAL A 256 -1.52 3.11 4.73
CA VAL A 256 -1.44 3.06 3.26
C VAL A 256 -1.89 1.70 2.74
N ILE A 257 -1.53 0.60 3.41
CA ILE A 257 -2.00 -0.75 3.06
C ILE A 257 -3.53 -0.82 3.19
N ALA A 258 -4.08 -0.35 4.32
CA ALA A 258 -5.52 -0.37 4.54
C ALA A 258 -6.26 0.50 3.51
N PHE A 259 -5.72 1.67 3.16
CA PHE A 259 -6.33 2.54 2.16
C PHE A 259 -6.24 1.93 0.75
N ALA A 260 -5.11 1.32 0.38
CA ALA A 260 -4.91 0.73 -0.94
C ALA A 260 -5.77 -0.52 -1.21
N LEU A 261 -6.06 -1.30 -0.17
CA LEU A 261 -6.88 -2.51 -0.26
C LEU A 261 -8.38 -2.22 -0.07
N SER A 262 -8.74 -1.02 0.37
CA SER A 262 -10.12 -0.64 0.65
C SER A 262 -10.79 -0.01 -0.57
N PRO A 263 -12.12 -0.19 -0.75
CA PRO A 263 -12.86 0.55 -1.76
C PRO A 263 -12.73 2.07 -1.56
N LEU A 264 -12.52 2.80 -2.65
CA LEU A 264 -12.38 4.27 -2.68
C LEU A 264 -13.52 5.02 -1.93
N LYS A 265 -14.71 4.40 -1.80
CA LYS A 265 -15.85 4.95 -1.03
C LYS A 265 -15.48 5.29 0.42
N TYR A 266 -14.55 4.55 1.03
CA TYR A 266 -14.12 4.78 2.42
C TYR A 266 -12.89 5.72 2.52
N GLY A 267 -12.45 6.32 1.40
CA GLY A 267 -11.26 7.17 1.35
C GLY A 267 -11.27 8.31 2.36
N VAL A 268 -12.42 8.96 2.60
CA VAL A 268 -12.56 10.03 3.61
C VAL A 268 -12.10 9.60 5.00
N ILE A 269 -12.41 8.37 5.41
CA ILE A 269 -12.05 7.85 6.74
C ILE A 269 -10.54 7.70 6.85
N TYR A 270 -9.89 7.14 5.81
CA TYR A 270 -8.44 6.98 5.79
C TYR A 270 -7.70 8.32 5.71
N ILE A 271 -8.22 9.28 4.95
CA ILE A 271 -7.68 10.64 4.88
C ILE A 271 -7.81 11.32 6.25
N GLY A 272 -8.97 11.23 6.90
CA GLY A 272 -9.18 11.76 8.25
C GLY A 272 -8.26 11.14 9.30
N LEU A 273 -8.09 9.81 9.26
CA LEU A 273 -7.12 9.09 10.12
C LEU A 273 -5.68 9.52 9.84
N ALA A 274 -5.30 9.71 8.57
CA ALA A 274 -3.97 10.18 8.19
C ALA A 274 -3.68 11.57 8.75
N ILE A 275 -4.64 12.49 8.62
CA ILE A 275 -4.51 13.85 9.14
C ILE A 275 -4.40 13.83 10.66
N LEU A 276 -5.26 13.06 11.35
CA LEU A 276 -5.18 12.90 12.80
C LEU A 276 -3.81 12.36 13.23
N LEU A 277 -3.33 11.33 12.55
CA LEU A 277 -2.03 10.72 12.85
C LEU A 277 -0.88 11.70 12.62
N LEU A 278 -0.92 12.47 11.53
CA LEU A 278 0.05 13.52 11.24
C LEU A 278 0.04 14.60 12.31
N VAL A 279 -1.14 15.09 12.73
CA VAL A 279 -1.28 16.08 13.80
C VAL A 279 -0.70 15.56 15.12
N VAL A 280 -0.95 14.30 15.47
CA VAL A 280 -0.42 13.68 16.70
C VAL A 280 1.11 13.58 16.65
N ILE A 281 1.67 13.07 15.54
CA ILE A 281 3.13 13.00 15.36
C ILE A 281 3.75 14.39 15.45
N PHE A 282 3.14 15.37 14.77
CA PHE A 282 3.63 16.74 14.72
C PHE A 282 3.57 17.41 16.10
N ALA A 283 2.46 17.27 16.84
CA ALA A 283 2.33 17.79 18.19
C ALA A 283 3.38 17.16 19.13
N PHE A 284 3.59 15.85 19.03
CA PHE A 284 4.60 15.16 19.83
C PHE A 284 6.03 15.64 19.49
N GLN A 285 6.32 15.85 18.21
CA GLN A 285 7.59 16.35 17.73
C GLN A 285 7.85 17.78 18.21
N LEU A 286 6.87 18.68 18.11
CA LEU A 286 6.96 20.06 18.60
C LEU A 286 7.19 20.11 20.11
N LEU A 287 6.46 19.30 20.88
CA LEU A 287 6.64 19.21 22.32
C LEU A 287 8.05 18.74 22.67
N ARG A 288 8.53 17.69 22.01
CA ARG A 288 9.84 17.11 22.28
C ARG A 288 10.98 18.02 21.85
N ALA A 289 10.97 18.52 20.62
CA ALA A 289 11.97 19.45 20.11
C ALA A 289 11.97 20.74 20.94
N GLY A 290 10.79 21.20 21.34
CA GLY A 290 10.60 22.29 22.29
C GLY A 290 11.34 22.00 23.59
N ILE A 291 11.03 20.92 24.30
CA ILE A 291 11.63 20.59 25.60
C ILE A 291 13.17 20.44 25.53
N THR A 292 13.69 19.74 24.52
CA THR A 292 15.13 19.49 24.35
C THR A 292 15.92 20.77 24.05
N ILE A 293 15.40 21.65 23.18
CA ILE A 293 16.08 22.91 22.84
C ILE A 293 15.93 23.94 23.96
N LEU A 294 14.79 23.90 24.67
CA LEU A 294 14.45 24.82 25.75
C LEU A 294 15.31 24.66 27.01
N SER A 295 15.86 23.47 27.25
CA SER A 295 16.73 23.25 28.42
C SER A 295 18.17 23.74 28.21
N ASN A 296 18.61 23.93 26.96
CA ASN A 296 20.04 24.13 26.64
C ASN A 296 20.43 25.55 26.20
N ASN A 297 19.51 26.48 25.93
CA ASN A 297 19.87 27.83 25.42
C ASN A 297 19.12 28.99 26.10
N LYS A 298 19.83 30.10 26.34
CA LYS A 298 19.38 31.34 27.00
C LYS A 298 18.57 32.30 26.10
N PHE A 299 18.09 31.87 24.93
CA PHE A 299 17.31 32.72 24.01
C PHE A 299 15.81 32.69 24.31
N SER A 300 15.09 33.77 23.96
CA SER A 300 13.65 33.90 24.19
C SER A 300 12.85 32.77 23.54
N LYS A 301 12.13 32.04 24.39
CA LYS A 301 11.50 30.74 24.15
C LYS A 301 10.48 30.74 23.00
N MET A 302 9.81 31.88 22.78
CA MET A 302 8.74 32.03 21.79
C MET A 302 9.24 32.19 20.35
N HIS A 303 10.36 32.90 20.13
CA HIS A 303 10.83 33.22 18.77
C HIS A 303 11.44 31.99 18.08
N LEU A 304 12.15 31.16 18.83
CA LEU A 304 12.72 29.92 18.31
C LEU A 304 11.62 28.91 17.97
N PHE A 305 10.61 28.75 18.84
CA PHE A 305 9.46 27.87 18.58
C PHE A 305 8.68 28.27 17.31
N LEU A 306 8.37 29.56 17.15
CA LEU A 306 7.64 30.06 15.98
C LEU A 306 8.43 29.86 14.68
N TYR A 307 9.75 30.05 14.71
CA TYR A 307 10.63 29.85 13.55
C TYR A 307 10.73 28.37 13.16
N PHE A 308 10.86 27.45 14.12
CA PHE A 308 10.86 26.01 13.86
C PHE A 308 9.52 25.51 13.35
N CYS A 309 8.42 26.01 13.93
CA CYS A 309 7.07 25.67 13.51
C CYS A 309 6.81 26.13 12.08
N ALA A 310 7.24 27.35 11.71
CA ALA A 310 7.21 27.82 10.33
C ALA A 310 8.05 26.94 9.39
N LEU A 311 9.24 26.51 9.83
CA LEU A 311 10.14 25.66 9.04
C LEU A 311 9.63 24.21 8.89
N GLU A 312 8.79 23.71 9.80
CA GLU A 312 8.17 22.38 9.69
C GLU A 312 6.79 22.38 9.00
N ILE A 313 5.95 23.39 9.27
CA ILE A 313 4.60 23.50 8.69
C ILE A 313 4.64 23.98 7.24
N CYS A 314 5.53 24.94 6.92
CA CYS A 314 5.63 25.49 5.57
C CYS A 314 5.90 24.39 4.52
N PRO A 315 6.79 23.41 4.77
CA PRO A 315 6.94 22.25 3.91
C PRO A 315 5.64 21.50 3.58
N VAL A 316 4.87 21.14 4.61
CA VAL A 316 3.64 20.35 4.43
C VAL A 316 2.59 21.17 3.68
N LEU A 317 2.47 22.46 3.99
CA LEU A 317 1.54 23.37 3.29
C LEU A 317 1.91 23.58 1.82
N ILE A 318 3.21 23.71 1.51
CA ILE A 318 3.68 23.80 0.12
C ILE A 318 3.35 22.51 -0.63
N LEU A 319 3.53 21.33 -0.04
CA LEU A 319 3.17 20.07 -0.67
C LEU A 319 1.68 20.00 -1.01
N ILE A 320 0.80 20.33 -0.05
CA ILE A 320 -0.65 20.34 -0.29
C ILE A 320 -1.01 21.29 -1.44
N LYS A 321 -0.47 22.50 -1.43
CA LYS A 321 -0.76 23.52 -2.45
C LYS A 321 -0.18 23.18 -3.83
N THR A 322 1.02 22.60 -3.89
CA THR A 322 1.65 22.20 -5.15
C THR A 322 0.98 20.99 -5.80
N ILE A 323 0.44 20.08 -4.98
CA ILE A 323 -0.31 18.92 -5.46
C ILE A 323 -1.72 19.34 -5.92
N GLY A 324 -2.21 20.52 -5.52
CA GLY A 324 -3.51 21.05 -5.92
C GLY A 324 -4.67 20.50 -5.09
N LEU A 325 -4.38 20.11 -3.85
CA LEU A 325 -5.32 19.57 -2.86
C LEU A 325 -5.99 20.68 -2.04
#